data_AF-A0A3L0X159-F1
#
_entry.id   AF-A0A3L0X159-F1
#
_cell.length_a   1.000
_cell.length_b   1.000
_cell.length_c   1.000
_cell.angle_alpha   90.00
_cell.angle_beta   90.00
_cell.angle_gamma   90.00
#
_symmetry.space_group_name_H-M   'P 1'
#
loop_
_entity.id
_entity.type
_entity.pdbx_description
1 polymer ?
#
loop_
_entity_poly.entity_id
_entity_poly.type
_entity_poly.pdbx_seq_one_letter_code
_entity_poly.pdbx_strand_id
1 'polypeptide(L)' 'MSKVTLTKKEQQAIAELEALAKRWPKSLKLFSWSSNLCIFKADSDGRDAYIASISGIRNDGGDPDDVNQSPDITYQ' A
#
# COMPACT_ATOMS: atom_id res chain seq x y z
N MET A 1 -14.44 -17.61 -0.37
CA MET A 1 -13.55 -16.52 -0.81
C MET A 1 -13.05 -16.86 -2.20
N SER A 2 -13.01 -15.88 -3.12
CA SER A 2 -12.39 -16.07 -4.44
C SER A 2 -10.89 -16.34 -4.24
N LYS A 3 -10.37 -17.44 -4.77
CA LYS A 3 -8.93 -17.71 -4.77
C LYS A 3 -8.26 -16.71 -5.72
N VAL A 4 -7.64 -15.69 -5.15
CA VAL A 4 -6.76 -14.77 -5.89
C VAL A 4 -5.35 -15.28 -5.73
N THR A 5 -4.69 -15.57 -6.85
CA THR A 5 -3.27 -15.95 -6.86
C THR A 5 -2.45 -14.68 -7.08
N LEU A 6 -1.56 -14.37 -6.13
CA LEU A 6 -0.69 -13.20 -6.21
C LEU A 6 0.68 -13.58 -6.80
N THR A 7 1.22 -12.69 -7.60
CA THR A 7 2.61 -12.69 -8.09
C THR A 7 3.60 -12.57 -6.93
N LYS A 8 4.85 -13.03 -7.08
CA LYS A 8 5.89 -12.82 -6.04
C LYS A 8 6.07 -11.35 -5.70
N LYS A 9 6.04 -10.48 -6.71
CA LYS A 9 6.19 -9.04 -6.53
C LYS A 9 5.04 -8.41 -5.73
N GLU A 10 3.80 -8.82 -5.97
CA GLU A 10 2.65 -8.38 -5.16
C GLU A 10 2.79 -8.86 -3.71
N GLN A 11 3.24 -10.09 -3.49
CA GLN A 11 3.48 -10.61 -2.14
C GLN A 11 4.58 -9.84 -1.42
N GLN A 12 5.69 -9.55 -2.11
CA GLN A 12 6.77 -8.72 -1.57
C GLN A 12 6.27 -7.31 -1.23
N ALA A 13 5.48 -6.69 -2.12
CA ALA A 13 4.90 -5.38 -1.86
C ALA A 13 4.01 -5.38 -0.61
N ILE A 14 3.20 -6.43 -0.41
CA ILE A 14 2.39 -6.58 0.81
C ILE A 14 3.28 -6.72 2.05
N ALA A 15 4.34 -7.54 1.99
CA ALA A 15 5.25 -7.72 3.12
C ALA A 15 5.98 -6.42 3.50
N GLU A 16 6.39 -5.63 2.50
CA GLU A 16 7.00 -4.32 2.70
C GLU A 16 6.00 -3.33 3.34
N LEU A 17 4.74 -3.34 2.90
CA LEU A 17 3.67 -2.56 3.52
C LEU A 17 3.39 -2.98 4.96
N GLU A 18 3.43 -4.28 5.27
CA GLU A 18 3.28 -4.77 6.64
C GLU A 18 4.45 -4.29 7.54
N ALA A 19 5.68 -4.37 7.04
CA ALA A 19 6.86 -3.86 7.74
C ALA A 19 6.83 -2.33 7.92
N LEU A 20 6.28 -1.60 6.96
CA LEU A 20 6.02 -0.17 7.09
C LEU A 20 4.97 0.09 8.17
N ALA A 21 3.83 -0.62 8.15
CA ALA A 21 2.74 -0.45 9.09
C ALA A 21 3.19 -0.63 10.55
N LYS A 22 4.11 -1.58 10.80
CA LYS A 22 4.70 -1.79 12.14
C LYS A 22 5.49 -0.57 12.67
N ARG A 23 6.06 0.24 11.78
CA ARG A 23 6.85 1.43 12.12
C ARG A 23 6.07 2.74 12.01
N TRP A 24 4.90 2.70 11.36
CA TRP A 24 4.09 3.88 11.10
C TRP A 24 3.54 4.46 12.42
N PRO A 25 3.59 5.79 12.62
CA PRO A 25 3.03 6.41 13.83
C PRO A 25 1.54 6.13 13.96
N LYS A 26 1.09 5.58 15.09
CA LYS A 26 -0.32 5.23 15.34
C LYS A 26 -1.30 6.41 15.24
N SER A 27 -0.81 7.64 15.39
CA SER A 27 -1.61 8.86 15.28
C SER A 27 -1.86 9.28 13.83
N LEU A 28 -1.18 8.68 12.85
CA LEU A 28 -1.32 8.97 11.44
C LEU A 28 -2.02 7.82 10.72
N LYS A 29 -2.85 8.16 9.74
CA LYS A 29 -3.45 7.22 8.80
C LYS A 29 -2.87 7.48 7.41
N LEU A 30 -2.60 6.40 6.68
CA LEU A 30 -2.08 6.45 5.31
C LEU A 30 -3.11 5.80 4.38
N PHE A 31 -3.50 6.53 3.34
CA PHE A 31 -4.39 6.03 2.28
C PHE A 31 -3.71 6.18 0.93
N SER A 32 -3.73 5.11 0.14
CA SER A 32 -3.26 5.14 -1.25
C SER A 32 -4.46 5.13 -2.20
N TRP A 33 -4.51 6.08 -3.12
CA TRP A 33 -5.52 6.09 -4.19
C TRP A 33 -4.97 6.77 -5.45
N SER A 34 -5.03 6.07 -6.59
CA SER A 34 -4.79 6.61 -7.94
C SER A 34 -3.53 7.48 -8.03
N SER A 35 -2.36 6.89 -7.77
CA SER A 35 -1.05 7.57 -7.86
C SER A 35 -0.82 8.65 -6.79
N ASN A 36 -1.64 8.67 -5.74
CA ASN A 36 -1.49 9.55 -4.59
C ASN A 36 -1.42 8.75 -3.28
N LEU A 37 -0.53 9.19 -2.38
CA LEU A 37 -0.52 8.79 -0.98
C LEU A 37 -0.99 9.96 -0.13
N CYS A 38 -2.12 9.79 0.55
CA CYS A 38 -2.72 10.79 1.42
C CYS A 38 -2.47 10.42 2.89
N ILE A 39 -2.07 11.41 3.68
CA ILE A 39 -1.78 11.27 5.10
C ILE A 39 -2.85 12.04 5.87
N PHE A 40 -3.45 11.38 6.85
CA PHE A 40 -4.46 11.95 7.73
C PHE A 40 -4.05 11.83 9.19
N LYS A 41 -4.62 12.69 10.02
CA LYS A 41 -4.48 12.65 11.47
C LYS A 41 -5.82 12.97 12.11
N ALA A 42 -6.14 12.32 13.23
CA ALA A 42 -7.32 12.69 14.01
C ALA A 42 -7.13 14.11 14.57
N ASP A 43 -8.11 14.99 14.33
CA ASP A 43 -8.21 16.30 14.98
C ASP A 43 -8.69 16.20 16.43
N SER A 44 -8.89 17.34 17.09
CA SER A 44 -9.38 17.40 18.48
C SER A 44 -10.75 16.77 18.68
N ASP A 45 -11.56 16.69 17.63
CA ASP A 45 -12.91 16.13 17.64
C ASP A 45 -12.92 14.65 17.21
N GLY A 46 -11.74 14.08 16.97
CA GLY A 46 -11.56 12.69 16.54
C GLY A 46 -11.84 12.43 15.06
N ARG A 47 -11.99 13.49 14.24
CA ARG A 47 -12.22 13.38 12.79
C ARG A 47 -10.90 13.32 12.04
N ASP A 48 -10.88 12.60 10.93
CA ASP A 48 -9.70 12.51 10.09
C ASP A 48 -9.49 13.80 9.29
N ALA A 49 -8.50 14.59 9.70
CA ALA A 49 -8.04 15.76 8.99
C ALA A 49 -6.96 15.37 7.98
N TYR A 50 -7.12 15.82 6.74
CA TYR A 50 -6.09 15.68 5.71
C TYR A 50 -4.88 16.56 6.05
N ILE A 51 -3.69 15.97 6.09
CA ILE A 51 -2.45 16.66 6.47
C ILE A 51 -1.58 16.92 5.25
N ALA A 52 -1.43 15.93 4.38
CA ALA A 52 -0.58 16.03 3.20
C ALA A 52 -0.96 14.98 2.16
N SER A 53 -0.54 15.22 0.92
CA SER A 53 -0.47 14.18 -0.10
C SER A 53 0.87 14.22 -0.82
N ILE A 54 1.29 13.05 -1.28
CA ILE A 54 2.37 12.87 -2.22
C ILE A 54 1.71 12.42 -3.52
N SER A 55 1.85 13.23 -4.57
CA SER A 55 1.25 12.99 -5.89
C SER A 55 2.31 12.60 -6.92
N GLY A 56 1.85 12.09 -8.06
CA GLY A 56 2.72 11.71 -9.17
C GLY A 56 3.50 10.41 -8.95
N ILE A 57 3.08 9.60 -7.97
CA ILE A 57 3.66 8.27 -7.75
C ILE A 57 3.17 7.37 -8.87
N ARG A 58 4.05 6.99 -9.80
CA ARG A 58 3.71 6.02 -10.84
C ARG A 58 3.28 4.70 -10.19
N ASN A 59 2.00 4.36 -10.34
CA ASN A 59 1.39 3.14 -9.83
C ASN A 59 1.05 2.19 -10.98
N ASP A 60 2.04 1.90 -11.81
CA ASP A 60 1.93 1.14 -13.06
C ASP A 60 2.42 -0.31 -12.94
N GLY A 61 2.74 -0.77 -11.72
CA GLY A 61 3.26 -2.12 -11.47
C GLY A 61 4.77 -2.26 -11.73
N GLY A 62 5.45 -1.19 -12.15
CA GLY A 62 6.87 -1.18 -12.49
C GLY A 62 7.16 -1.78 -13.86
N ASP A 63 8.41 -2.21 -14.07
CA ASP A 63 8.90 -2.74 -15.35
C ASP A 63 8.16 -4.03 -15.77
N PRO A 64 7.53 -4.07 -16.97
CA PRO A 64 6.87 -5.27 -17.48
C PRO A 64 7.81 -6.45 -17.77
N ASP A 65 9.12 -6.22 -17.87
CA ASP A 65 10.13 -7.27 -18.09
C ASP A 65 10.63 -7.91 -16.78
N ASP A 66 10.03 -7.56 -15.63
CA ASP A 66 10.41 -8.11 -14.32
C ASP A 66 9.99 -9.58 -14.17
N VAL A 67 10.99 -10.47 -14.18
CA VAL A 67 10.85 -11.93 -14.04
C VAL A 67 10.16 -12.38 -12.75
N ASN A 68 9.96 -11.50 -11.76
CA ASN A 68 9.27 -11.78 -10.50
C ASN A 68 7.74 -11.61 -10.56
N GLN A 69 7.16 -11.35 -11.74
CA GLN A 69 5.71 -11.26 -11.94
C GLN A 69 4.99 -12.62 -12.00
N SER A 70 5.68 -13.75 -11.91
CA SER A 70 5.02 -15.08 -11.87
C SER A 70 4.51 -15.40 -10.45
N PRO A 71 3.30 -15.96 -10.29
CA PRO A 71 2.74 -16.30 -8.98
C PRO A 71 3.39 -17.53 -8.35
N ASP A 72 3.52 -17.54 -7.01
CA ASP A 72 4.00 -18.73 -6.28
C ASP A 72 3.27 -19.05 -4.96
N ILE A 73 2.21 -18.34 -4.53
CA ILE A 73 1.46 -18.72 -3.31
C ILE A 73 -0.04 -18.43 -3.44
N THR A 74 -0.87 -19.38 -3.00
CA THR A 74 -2.34 -19.25 -2.89
C THR A 74 -2.71 -18.91 -1.44
N TYR A 75 -3.39 -17.78 -1.21
CA TYR A 75 -3.94 -17.43 0.10
C TYR A 75 -5.29 -18.14 0.32
N GLN A 76 -5.56 -18.60 1.56
CA GLN A 76 -6.85 -19.18 1.98
C GLN A 76 -7.75 -18.15 2.67
#